data_AF-A0A813WHZ6-F1
#
_entry.id   AF-A0A813WHZ6-F1
#
_cell.length_a   1.000
_cell.length_b   1.000
_cell.length_c   1.000
_cell.angle_alpha   90.00
_cell.angle_beta   90.00
_cell.angle_gamma   90.00
#
_symmetry.space_group_name_H-M   'P 1'
#
loop_
_entity.id
_entity.type
_entity.pdbx_description
1 polymer ?
#
loop_
_entity_poly.entity_id
_entity_poly.type
_entity_poly.pdbx_seq_one_letter_code
_entity_poly.pdbx_strand_id
1 'polypeptide(L)'
;MRNFRIVSRTIFCLEWSATGNMNTARLLHTASILPNGKVLVTGGTSNAYNFLNTAELYDLTTGIWTTTGSMINARSEHTASVLSNGKVLVTGGADNSGVLNSAELYDSLTGIWTTTGSMTSARSSHTASTLPNGKILVTGGVGSSGIGLNSAEIYDPLLSTWTTTTSIARATDDAKFAVAFARIEAHYFVNGAFMNDDEQLLKNADKIKDIPGVIVQGRYDVVCPARSAWDLHKVWPKGELHFVDAAGHSRKEPGIIHQLVIATDKFRDL
;
A
#
# COMPACT_ATOMS: atom_id res chain seq x y z
N MET A 1 34.13 19.84 -27.57
CA MET A 1 33.54 18.49 -27.55
C MET A 1 33.09 18.16 -26.14
N ARG A 2 31.78 18.09 -25.93
CA ARG A 2 31.05 17.17 -25.02
C ARG A 2 29.59 17.58 -25.09
N ASN A 3 28.90 17.06 -26.10
CA ASN A 3 27.46 17.17 -26.24
C ASN A 3 26.82 16.30 -25.15
N PHE A 4 26.27 16.93 -24.11
CA PHE A 4 25.31 16.28 -23.24
C PHE A 4 24.00 16.11 -24.02
N ARG A 5 23.77 14.91 -24.55
CA ARG A 5 22.44 14.49 -25.00
C ARG A 5 21.65 14.12 -23.75
N ILE A 6 20.75 15.01 -23.33
CA ILE A 6 19.61 14.63 -22.49
C ILE A 6 18.70 13.80 -23.40
N VAL A 7 18.69 12.49 -23.21
CA VAL A 7 17.68 11.61 -23.81
C VAL A 7 16.40 11.84 -23.01
N SER A 8 15.65 12.87 -23.38
CA SER A 8 14.30 13.09 -22.84
C SER A 8 13.39 12.04 -23.45
N ARG A 9 13.17 10.92 -22.74
CA ARG A 9 11.99 10.07 -22.98
C ARG A 9 10.77 10.81 -22.46
N THR A 10 10.31 11.80 -23.23
CA THR A 10 9.00 12.42 -23.02
C THR A 10 8.01 11.66 -23.88
N ILE A 11 7.30 10.68 -23.31
CA ILE A 11 6.02 10.26 -23.86
C ILE A 11 4.97 11.04 -23.08
N PHE A 12 4.47 12.11 -23.68
CA PHE A 12 3.19 12.70 -23.31
C PHE A 12 2.46 13.02 -24.62
N CYS A 13 1.66 12.07 -25.09
CA CYS A 13 0.51 12.42 -25.90
C CYS A 13 -0.60 12.77 -24.90
N LEU A 14 -1.01 14.04 -24.86
CA LEU A 14 -2.12 14.54 -24.04
C LEU A 14 -3.47 14.45 -24.78
N GLU A 15 -3.59 13.52 -25.72
CA GLU A 15 -4.80 13.32 -26.50
C GLU A 15 -5.41 11.96 -26.18
N TRP A 16 -6.72 11.96 -25.99
CA TRP A 16 -7.49 10.72 -25.88
C TRP A 16 -7.56 10.05 -27.25
N SER A 17 -7.06 8.83 -27.35
CA SER A 17 -7.21 7.98 -28.54
C SER A 17 -8.22 6.88 -28.29
N ALA A 18 -9.16 6.68 -29.21
CA ALA A 18 -10.06 5.54 -29.17
C ALA A 18 -9.27 4.21 -29.28
N THR A 19 -9.75 3.18 -28.60
CA THR A 19 -9.25 1.80 -28.68
C THR A 19 -10.40 0.84 -28.95
N GLY A 20 -10.14 -0.47 -29.01
CA GLY A 20 -11.15 -1.49 -29.19
C GLY A 20 -12.28 -1.41 -28.16
N ASN A 21 -13.48 -1.81 -28.59
CA ASN A 21 -14.66 -1.87 -27.74
C ASN A 21 -14.72 -3.19 -26.96
N MET A 22 -15.22 -3.14 -25.72
CA MET A 22 -15.59 -4.35 -24.97
C MET A 22 -16.68 -5.13 -25.73
N ASN A 23 -16.70 -6.46 -25.57
CA ASN A 23 -17.71 -7.32 -26.15
C ASN A 23 -19.07 -7.14 -25.45
N THR A 24 -19.05 -6.89 -24.14
CA THR A 24 -20.26 -6.62 -23.35
C THR A 24 -20.21 -5.22 -22.74
N ALA A 25 -21.23 -4.40 -23.04
CA ALA A 25 -21.42 -3.12 -22.39
C ALA A 25 -21.72 -3.31 -20.89
N ARG A 26 -21.03 -2.58 -20.02
CA ARG A 26 -21.13 -2.72 -18.57
C ARG A 26 -20.89 -1.40 -17.82
N LEU A 27 -21.65 -1.17 -16.74
CA LEU A 27 -21.40 -0.11 -15.75
C LEU A 27 -21.17 -0.72 -14.36
N LEU A 28 -20.60 0.04 -13.41
CA LEU A 28 -20.30 -0.42 -12.03
C LEU A 28 -19.45 -1.70 -11.99
N HIS A 29 -18.63 -1.90 -13.03
CA HIS A 29 -17.63 -2.95 -13.14
C HIS A 29 -16.33 -2.49 -12.47
N THR A 30 -15.40 -3.42 -12.28
CA THR A 30 -14.03 -3.09 -11.86
C THR A 30 -13.03 -3.45 -12.95
N ALA A 31 -11.95 -2.67 -13.02
CA ALA A 31 -10.82 -2.90 -13.90
C ALA A 31 -9.54 -3.06 -13.07
N SER A 32 -8.72 -4.05 -13.38
CA SER A 32 -7.46 -4.35 -12.67
C SER A 32 -6.35 -4.69 -13.66
N ILE A 33 -5.19 -4.06 -13.49
CA ILE A 33 -4.00 -4.36 -14.29
C ILE A 33 -3.35 -5.64 -13.76
N LEU A 34 -3.22 -6.64 -14.60
CA LEU A 34 -2.60 -7.91 -14.27
C LEU A 34 -1.06 -7.85 -14.42
N PRO A 35 -0.31 -8.72 -13.73
CA PRO A 35 1.16 -8.78 -13.87
C PRO A 35 1.65 -9.07 -15.31
N ASN A 36 0.81 -9.70 -16.13
CA ASN A 36 1.11 -9.97 -17.54
C ASN A 36 0.90 -8.73 -18.46
N GLY A 37 0.53 -7.58 -17.90
CA GLY A 37 0.31 -6.33 -18.63
C GLY A 37 -1.07 -6.20 -19.28
N LYS A 38 -1.97 -7.18 -19.13
CA LYS A 38 -3.36 -7.07 -19.58
C LYS A 38 -4.24 -6.42 -18.52
N VAL A 39 -5.34 -5.80 -18.92
CA VAL A 39 -6.35 -5.27 -18.00
C VAL A 39 -7.51 -6.26 -17.92
N LEU A 40 -7.79 -6.76 -16.72
CA LEU A 40 -8.97 -7.55 -16.43
C LEU A 40 -10.14 -6.64 -16.07
N VAL A 41 -11.26 -6.82 -16.75
CA VAL A 41 -12.52 -6.16 -16.45
C VAL A 41 -13.57 -7.19 -16.07
N THR A 42 -14.24 -7.01 -14.93
CA THR A 42 -15.14 -8.03 -14.36
C THR A 42 -16.46 -7.44 -13.88
N GLY A 43 -17.53 -8.21 -14.08
CA GLY A 43 -18.87 -7.94 -13.55
C GLY A 43 -19.48 -6.61 -13.99
N GLY A 44 -20.23 -5.98 -13.09
CA GLY A 44 -21.04 -4.81 -13.38
C GLY A 44 -22.44 -5.17 -13.86
N THR A 45 -23.18 -4.17 -14.34
CA THR A 45 -24.52 -4.36 -14.94
C THR A 45 -24.51 -4.00 -16.41
N SER A 46 -25.26 -4.75 -17.21
CA SER A 46 -25.44 -4.44 -18.63
C SER A 46 -26.41 -3.27 -18.85
N ASN A 47 -26.58 -2.84 -20.11
CA ASN A 47 -27.57 -1.80 -20.48
C ASN A 47 -29.01 -2.16 -20.09
N ALA A 48 -29.32 -3.45 -19.93
CA ALA A 48 -30.61 -3.94 -19.45
C ALA A 48 -30.67 -4.11 -17.92
N TYR A 49 -29.69 -3.55 -17.19
CA TYR A 49 -29.52 -3.68 -15.74
C TYR A 49 -29.38 -5.11 -15.22
N ASN A 50 -29.03 -6.06 -16.09
CA ASN A 50 -28.70 -7.42 -15.67
C ASN A 50 -27.30 -7.47 -15.07
N PHE A 51 -27.16 -8.05 -13.87
CA PHE A 51 -25.86 -8.32 -13.26
C PHE A 51 -25.05 -9.30 -14.11
N LEU A 52 -23.78 -8.97 -14.34
CA LEU A 52 -22.89 -9.75 -15.17
C LEU A 52 -21.95 -10.56 -14.28
N ASN A 53 -21.73 -11.82 -14.66
CA ASN A 53 -20.62 -12.63 -14.15
C ASN A 53 -19.45 -12.72 -15.14
N THR A 54 -19.62 -12.15 -16.34
CA THR A 54 -18.61 -12.22 -17.40
C THR A 54 -17.40 -11.35 -17.08
N ALA A 55 -16.23 -11.81 -17.54
CA ALA A 55 -14.99 -11.07 -17.49
C ALA A 55 -14.33 -11.00 -18.88
N GLU A 56 -13.61 -9.92 -19.12
CA GLU A 56 -12.90 -9.65 -20.36
C GLU A 56 -11.49 -9.14 -20.07
N LEU A 57 -10.56 -9.48 -20.94
CA LEU A 57 -9.17 -9.04 -20.90
C LEU A 57 -8.91 -8.06 -22.04
N TYR A 58 -8.31 -6.93 -21.72
CA TYR A 58 -7.82 -5.97 -22.69
C TYR A 58 -6.30 -6.06 -22.81
N ASP A 59 -5.82 -6.23 -24.03
CA ASP A 59 -4.40 -6.24 -24.34
C ASP A 59 -3.95 -4.83 -24.75
N LEU A 60 -3.09 -4.21 -23.94
CA LEU A 60 -2.57 -2.85 -24.17
C LEU A 60 -1.73 -2.73 -25.45
N THR A 61 -1.18 -3.84 -25.97
CA THR A 61 -0.30 -3.84 -27.15
C THR A 61 -1.10 -3.85 -28.43
N THR A 62 -2.20 -4.60 -28.45
CA THR A 62 -3.02 -4.81 -29.66
C THR A 62 -4.30 -4.00 -29.66
N GLY A 63 -4.74 -3.50 -28.50
CA GLY A 63 -6.02 -2.81 -28.35
C GLY A 63 -7.23 -3.74 -28.45
N ILE A 64 -7.04 -5.06 -28.33
CA ILE A 64 -8.08 -6.07 -28.51
C ILE A 64 -8.63 -6.53 -27.16
N TRP A 65 -9.96 -6.72 -27.12
CA TRP A 65 -10.67 -7.33 -26.02
C TRP A 65 -10.93 -8.82 -26.29
N THR A 66 -10.60 -9.67 -25.33
CA THR A 66 -10.86 -11.12 -25.38
C THR A 66 -11.64 -11.56 -24.15
N THR A 67 -12.67 -12.39 -24.34
CA THR A 67 -13.40 -13.00 -23.22
C THR A 67 -12.50 -13.99 -22.47
N THR A 68 -12.70 -14.09 -21.16
CA THR A 68 -12.03 -15.08 -20.30
C THR A 68 -13.08 -15.83 -19.47
N GLY A 69 -12.65 -16.67 -18.52
CA GLY A 69 -13.60 -17.36 -17.64
C GLY A 69 -14.51 -16.39 -16.89
N SER A 70 -15.70 -16.87 -16.53
CA SER A 70 -16.71 -16.08 -15.81
C SER A 70 -16.67 -16.36 -14.32
N MET A 71 -17.01 -15.35 -13.52
CA MET A 71 -17.27 -15.50 -12.09
C MET A 71 -18.41 -16.50 -11.86
N ILE A 72 -18.37 -17.14 -10.70
CA ILE A 72 -19.40 -18.07 -10.25
C ILE A 72 -20.67 -17.29 -9.93
N ASN A 73 -20.55 -16.15 -9.26
CA ASN A 73 -21.68 -15.26 -8.97
C ASN A 73 -21.58 -13.98 -9.81
N ALA A 74 -22.69 -13.60 -10.43
CA ALA A 74 -22.82 -12.28 -11.04
C ALA A 74 -22.76 -11.22 -9.95
N ARG A 75 -22.11 -10.08 -10.22
CA ARG A 75 -21.98 -9.01 -9.23
C ARG A 75 -21.70 -7.67 -9.88
N SER A 76 -22.24 -6.61 -9.27
CA SER A 76 -21.86 -5.22 -9.53
C SER A 76 -21.48 -4.52 -8.22
N GLU A 77 -20.84 -3.35 -8.31
CA GLU A 77 -20.38 -2.59 -7.14
C GLU A 77 -19.43 -3.37 -6.20
N HIS A 78 -18.81 -4.42 -6.74
CA HIS A 78 -17.77 -5.18 -6.07
C HIS A 78 -16.43 -4.45 -6.17
N THR A 79 -15.45 -4.92 -5.42
CA THR A 79 -14.06 -4.47 -5.58
C THR A 79 -13.22 -5.61 -6.15
N ALA A 80 -12.14 -5.24 -6.86
CA ALA A 80 -11.14 -6.16 -7.36
C ALA A 80 -9.75 -5.71 -6.89
N SER A 81 -8.96 -6.62 -6.33
CA SER A 81 -7.61 -6.36 -5.82
C SER A 81 -6.63 -7.40 -6.35
N VAL A 82 -5.54 -6.92 -6.94
CA VAL A 82 -4.45 -7.79 -7.44
C VAL A 82 -3.58 -8.21 -6.26
N LEU A 83 -3.44 -9.50 -6.06
CA LEU A 83 -2.64 -10.09 -4.99
C LEU A 83 -1.18 -10.25 -5.41
N SER A 84 -0.29 -10.37 -4.43
CA SER A 84 1.15 -10.58 -4.65
C SER A 84 1.49 -11.88 -5.40
N ASN A 85 0.60 -12.87 -5.36
CA ASN A 85 0.71 -14.12 -6.12
C ASN A 85 0.19 -14.00 -7.58
N GLY A 86 -0.24 -12.81 -8.01
CA GLY A 86 -0.73 -12.54 -9.37
C GLY A 86 -2.18 -12.93 -9.64
N LYS A 87 -2.90 -13.45 -8.64
CA LYS A 87 -4.36 -13.66 -8.71
C LYS A 87 -5.10 -12.37 -8.42
N VAL A 88 -6.35 -12.27 -8.88
CA VAL A 88 -7.23 -11.13 -8.56
C VAL A 88 -8.31 -11.58 -7.61
N LEU A 89 -8.36 -10.97 -6.43
CA LEU A 89 -9.45 -11.12 -5.48
C LEU A 89 -10.60 -10.21 -5.87
N VAL A 90 -11.76 -10.80 -6.10
CA VAL A 90 -13.02 -10.08 -6.27
C VAL A 90 -13.91 -10.36 -5.08
N THR A 91 -14.42 -9.31 -4.44
CA THR A 91 -15.18 -9.45 -3.19
C THR A 91 -16.40 -8.54 -3.11
N GLY A 92 -17.45 -9.05 -2.47
CA GLY A 92 -18.71 -8.36 -2.23
C GLY A 92 -19.44 -7.95 -3.51
N GLY A 93 -20.11 -6.80 -3.44
CA GLY A 93 -21.00 -6.31 -4.48
C GLY A 93 -22.45 -6.74 -4.24
N ALA A 94 -23.29 -6.62 -5.26
CA ALA A 94 -24.68 -7.05 -5.21
C ALA A 94 -25.06 -7.83 -6.47
N ASP A 95 -26.06 -8.70 -6.33
CA ASP A 95 -26.71 -9.44 -7.40
C ASP A 95 -28.25 -9.43 -7.25
N ASN A 96 -28.94 -10.27 -8.03
CA ASN A 96 -30.41 -10.39 -7.94
C ASN A 96 -30.93 -10.90 -6.59
N SER A 97 -30.09 -11.56 -5.80
CA SER A 97 -30.42 -12.07 -4.46
C SER A 97 -30.12 -11.06 -3.34
N GLY A 98 -29.34 -10.02 -3.65
CA GLY A 98 -29.04 -8.90 -2.76
C GLY A 98 -27.54 -8.66 -2.62
N VAL A 99 -27.15 -8.08 -1.49
CA VAL A 99 -25.75 -7.76 -1.19
C VAL A 99 -24.98 -9.04 -0.85
N LEU A 100 -23.81 -9.20 -1.46
CA LEU A 100 -22.96 -10.39 -1.33
C LEU A 100 -21.88 -10.21 -0.25
N ASN A 101 -21.58 -11.29 0.45
CA ASN A 101 -20.38 -11.44 1.28
C ASN A 101 -19.33 -12.38 0.64
N SER A 102 -19.66 -13.00 -0.50
CA SER A 102 -18.79 -13.97 -1.16
C SER A 102 -17.60 -13.28 -1.82
N ALA A 103 -16.48 -13.99 -1.86
CA ALA A 103 -15.30 -13.60 -2.59
C ALA A 103 -14.82 -14.74 -3.50
N GLU A 104 -14.21 -14.35 -4.62
CA GLU A 104 -13.72 -15.24 -5.66
C GLU A 104 -12.33 -14.78 -6.10
N LEU A 105 -11.49 -15.74 -6.49
CA LEU A 105 -10.14 -15.51 -6.99
C LEU A 105 -10.10 -15.85 -8.48
N TYR A 106 -9.61 -14.91 -9.28
CA TYR A 106 -9.28 -15.14 -10.68
C TYR A 106 -7.80 -15.47 -10.84
N ASP A 107 -7.51 -16.60 -11.49
CA ASP A 107 -6.18 -16.99 -11.89
C ASP A 107 -5.89 -16.50 -13.33
N SER A 108 -4.96 -15.54 -13.46
CA SER A 108 -4.63 -14.90 -14.73
C SER A 108 -3.89 -15.79 -15.73
N LEU A 109 -3.33 -16.92 -15.29
CA LEU A 109 -2.63 -17.86 -16.15
C LEU A 109 -3.60 -18.85 -16.81
N THR A 110 -4.64 -19.26 -16.08
CA THR A 110 -5.59 -20.28 -16.54
C THR A 110 -6.94 -19.71 -16.95
N GLY A 111 -7.26 -18.48 -16.52
CA GLY A 111 -8.57 -17.87 -16.70
C GLY A 111 -9.66 -18.48 -15.81
N ILE A 112 -9.29 -19.28 -14.80
CA ILE A 112 -10.23 -19.99 -13.92
C ILE A 112 -10.59 -19.12 -12.71
N TRP A 113 -11.85 -19.19 -12.32
CA TRP A 113 -12.38 -18.59 -11.09
C TRP A 113 -12.57 -19.65 -10.02
N THR A 114 -12.13 -19.36 -8.80
CA THR A 114 -12.31 -20.24 -7.63
C THR A 114 -12.91 -19.46 -6.48
N THR A 115 -13.86 -20.06 -5.74
CA THR A 115 -14.34 -19.46 -4.49
C THR A 115 -13.23 -19.43 -3.44
N THR A 116 -13.25 -18.40 -2.58
CA THR A 116 -12.38 -18.30 -1.41
C THR A 116 -13.23 -17.99 -0.17
N GLY A 117 -12.60 -17.73 0.98
CA GLY A 117 -13.32 -17.34 2.19
C GLY A 117 -14.27 -16.17 1.95
N SER A 118 -15.39 -16.16 2.69
CA SER A 118 -16.40 -15.09 2.62
C SER A 118 -16.24 -14.10 3.75
N MET A 119 -16.61 -12.84 3.51
CA MET A 119 -16.70 -11.81 4.54
C MET A 119 -17.76 -12.15 5.58
N THR A 120 -17.58 -11.64 6.79
CA THR A 120 -18.54 -11.77 7.88
C THR A 120 -19.78 -10.92 7.59
N SER A 121 -19.59 -9.70 7.08
CA SER A 121 -20.66 -8.82 6.66
C SER A 121 -20.72 -8.71 5.13
N ALA A 122 -21.89 -8.95 4.56
CA ALA A 122 -22.15 -8.64 3.15
C ALA A 122 -22.02 -7.14 2.91
N ARG A 123 -21.41 -6.75 1.79
CA ARG A 123 -21.16 -5.34 1.47
C ARG A 123 -21.08 -5.08 -0.04
N SER A 124 -21.80 -4.06 -0.51
CA SER A 124 -21.63 -3.46 -1.85
C SER A 124 -21.07 -2.04 -1.73
N SER A 125 -20.54 -1.48 -2.82
CA SER A 125 -20.02 -0.10 -2.85
C SER A 125 -18.99 0.21 -1.75
N HIS A 126 -18.24 -0.82 -1.32
CA HIS A 126 -17.18 -0.70 -0.33
C HIS A 126 -15.85 -0.35 -1.00
N THR A 127 -14.86 0.07 -0.21
CA THR A 127 -13.50 0.30 -0.71
C THR A 127 -12.58 -0.84 -0.29
N ALA A 128 -11.73 -1.29 -1.21
CA ALA A 128 -10.67 -2.26 -0.93
C ALA A 128 -9.30 -1.62 -1.15
N SER A 129 -8.34 -1.95 -0.29
CA SER A 129 -6.97 -1.46 -0.36
C SER A 129 -5.98 -2.56 -0.04
N THR A 130 -5.02 -2.78 -0.93
CA THR A 130 -3.90 -3.70 -0.70
C THR A 130 -2.93 -3.07 0.30
N LEU A 131 -2.70 -3.75 1.42
CA LEU A 131 -1.77 -3.33 2.46
C LEU A 131 -0.32 -3.72 2.10
N PRO A 132 0.70 -3.03 2.66
CA PRO A 132 2.11 -3.36 2.42
C PRO A 132 2.51 -4.80 2.76
N ASN A 133 1.79 -5.45 3.68
CA ASN A 133 2.00 -6.85 4.04
C ASN A 133 1.29 -7.84 3.10
N GLY A 134 0.66 -7.36 2.01
CA GLY A 134 -0.03 -8.16 1.01
C GLY A 134 -1.47 -8.54 1.36
N LYS A 135 -1.97 -8.20 2.56
CA LYS A 135 -3.38 -8.41 2.93
C LYS A 135 -4.29 -7.36 2.29
N ILE A 136 -5.56 -7.69 2.11
CA ILE A 136 -6.54 -6.76 1.55
C ILE A 136 -7.44 -6.23 2.65
N LEU A 137 -7.40 -4.91 2.89
CA LEU A 137 -8.33 -4.23 3.79
C LEU A 137 -9.58 -3.83 3.01
N VAL A 138 -10.74 -4.22 3.52
CA VAL A 138 -12.04 -3.78 3.02
C VAL A 138 -12.75 -2.96 4.08
N THR A 139 -13.24 -1.78 3.71
CA THR A 139 -13.88 -0.85 4.64
C THR A 139 -15.21 -0.33 4.09
N GLY A 140 -16.17 -0.16 5.02
CA GLY A 140 -17.44 0.49 4.73
C GLY A 140 -18.31 -0.24 3.69
N GLY A 141 -19.00 0.54 2.87
CA GLY A 141 -20.01 0.06 1.92
C GLY A 141 -21.40 -0.04 2.52
N VAL A 142 -22.32 -0.63 1.78
CA VAL A 142 -23.72 -0.81 2.15
C VAL A 142 -23.98 -2.29 2.44
N GLY A 143 -24.52 -2.58 3.62
CA GLY A 143 -24.86 -3.95 4.02
C GLY A 143 -26.20 -4.43 3.46
N SER A 144 -26.57 -5.68 3.74
CA SER A 144 -27.83 -6.28 3.25
C SER A 144 -29.11 -5.54 3.68
N SER A 145 -29.05 -4.75 4.76
CA SER A 145 -30.16 -3.91 5.23
C SER A 145 -30.30 -2.58 4.48
N GLY A 146 -29.42 -2.29 3.52
CA GLY A 146 -29.35 -0.98 2.85
C GLY A 146 -28.70 0.11 3.70
N ILE A 147 -28.16 -0.23 4.88
CA ILE A 147 -27.52 0.71 5.79
C ILE A 147 -26.00 0.72 5.55
N GLY A 148 -25.40 1.92 5.60
CA GLY A 148 -23.96 2.09 5.53
C GLY A 148 -23.25 1.38 6.69
N LEU A 149 -22.22 0.60 6.37
CA LEU A 149 -21.40 -0.11 7.33
C LEU A 149 -20.29 0.80 7.86
N ASN A 150 -20.05 0.74 9.17
CA ASN A 150 -18.86 1.31 9.80
C ASN A 150 -17.79 0.25 10.11
N SER A 151 -18.01 -1.00 9.66
CA SER A 151 -17.11 -2.12 9.89
C SER A 151 -16.04 -2.24 8.80
N ALA A 152 -14.90 -2.80 9.20
CA ALA A 152 -13.82 -3.16 8.31
C ALA A 152 -13.41 -4.62 8.51
N GLU A 153 -12.93 -5.24 7.45
CA GLU A 153 -12.46 -6.63 7.45
C GLU A 153 -11.16 -6.74 6.65
N ILE A 154 -10.28 -7.65 7.07
CA ILE A 154 -9.01 -7.91 6.41
C ILE A 154 -9.04 -9.33 5.84
N TYR A 155 -8.73 -9.46 4.56
CA TYR A 155 -8.50 -10.74 3.90
C TYR A 155 -7.01 -11.11 3.93
N ASP A 156 -6.73 -12.31 4.40
CA ASP A 156 -5.40 -12.91 4.36
C ASP A 156 -5.30 -13.88 3.17
N PRO A 157 -4.54 -13.54 2.10
CA PRO A 157 -4.45 -14.39 0.90
C PRO A 157 -3.70 -15.70 1.13
N LEU A 158 -2.88 -15.82 2.19
CA LEU A 158 -2.17 -17.06 2.49
C LEU A 158 -3.09 -18.09 3.15
N LEU A 159 -4.00 -17.61 3.98
CA LEU A 159 -4.95 -18.45 4.72
C LEU A 159 -6.30 -18.56 4.01
N SER A 160 -6.58 -17.70 3.03
CA SER A 160 -7.90 -17.57 2.40
C SER A 160 -9.02 -17.28 3.41
N THR A 161 -8.71 -16.53 4.47
CA THR A 161 -9.63 -16.20 5.56
C THR A 161 -9.86 -14.70 5.70
N TRP A 162 -11.04 -14.36 6.21
CA TRP A 162 -11.40 -12.99 6.59
C TRP A 162 -11.35 -12.84 8.10
N THR A 163 -10.82 -11.71 8.57
CA THR A 163 -10.83 -11.34 9.98
C THR A 163 -11.48 -9.98 10.15
N THR A 164 -12.45 -9.89 11.06
CA THR A 164 -13.04 -8.61 11.43
C THR A 164 -11.99 -7.75 12.13
N THR A 165 -11.91 -6.48 11.76
CA THR A 165 -11.03 -5.55 12.44
C THR A 165 -11.86 -4.44 13.05
N THR A 166 -11.83 -4.36 14.39
CA THR A 166 -12.58 -3.37 15.18
C THR A 166 -11.91 -1.99 15.18
N SER A 167 -10.79 -1.86 14.47
CA SER A 167 -10.08 -0.61 14.22
C SER A 167 -9.37 -0.73 12.88
N ILE A 168 -9.13 0.37 12.15
CA ILE A 168 -8.11 0.38 11.10
C ILE A 168 -6.78 0.09 11.81
N ALA A 169 -6.41 -1.18 11.90
CA ALA A 169 -5.11 -1.58 12.39
C ALA A 169 -4.11 -0.93 11.44
N ARG A 170 -3.42 0.10 11.94
CA ARG A 170 -2.33 0.77 11.23
C ARG A 170 -1.42 -0.32 10.67
N ALA A 171 -1.10 -0.22 9.38
CA ALA A 171 -0.35 -1.20 8.59
C ALA A 171 1.11 -1.39 9.08
N THR A 172 1.27 -1.91 10.29
CA THR A 172 2.52 -2.43 10.83
C THR A 172 2.14 -3.70 11.56
N ASP A 173 2.77 -4.82 11.20
CA ASP A 173 2.44 -6.17 11.68
C ASP A 173 2.61 -6.39 13.20
N ASP A 174 2.85 -5.33 13.97
CA ASP A 174 2.84 -5.33 15.43
C ASP A 174 2.05 -4.14 15.97
N ALA A 175 0.80 -4.38 16.36
CA ALA A 175 -0.06 -3.38 16.99
C ALA A 175 0.54 -2.83 18.30
N LYS A 176 1.35 -3.61 19.03
CA LYS A 176 2.03 -3.13 20.24
C LYS A 176 3.11 -2.12 19.87
N PHE A 177 3.92 -2.41 18.86
CA PHE A 177 4.91 -1.45 18.35
C PHE A 177 4.24 -0.18 17.85
N ALA A 178 3.15 -0.27 17.08
CA ALA A 178 2.45 0.88 16.55
C ALA A 178 1.91 1.80 17.65
N VAL A 179 1.29 1.22 18.69
CA VAL A 179 0.75 1.96 19.83
C VAL A 179 1.89 2.57 20.66
N ALA A 180 2.98 1.84 20.88
CA ALA A 180 4.15 2.36 21.58
C ALA A 180 4.79 3.55 20.83
N PHE A 181 4.97 3.41 19.52
CA PHE A 181 5.52 4.45 18.66
C PHE A 181 4.58 5.67 18.59
N ALA A 182 3.27 5.47 18.41
CA ALA A 182 2.31 6.57 18.41
C ALA A 182 2.27 7.31 19.75
N ARG A 183 2.43 6.59 20.88
CA ARG A 183 2.48 7.20 22.21
C ARG A 183 3.71 8.07 22.39
N ILE A 184 4.89 7.62 21.95
CA ILE A 184 6.11 8.42 22.13
C ILE A 184 6.08 9.67 21.26
N GLU A 185 5.60 9.56 20.02
CA GLU A 185 5.40 10.71 19.11
C GLU A 185 4.37 11.70 19.67
N ALA A 186 3.21 11.22 20.09
CA ALA A 186 2.19 12.07 20.70
C ALA A 186 2.69 12.72 21.99
N HIS A 187 3.49 12.01 22.79
CA HIS A 187 4.11 12.58 23.98
C HIS A 187 5.17 13.65 23.63
N TYR A 188 5.94 13.48 22.56
CA TYR A 188 6.83 14.52 22.03
C TYR A 188 6.05 15.78 21.63
N PHE A 189 5.04 15.67 20.77
CA PHE A 189 4.31 16.83 20.27
C PHE A 189 3.43 17.54 21.31
N VAL A 190 2.96 16.81 22.33
CA VAL A 190 2.07 17.38 23.37
C VAL A 190 2.85 17.81 24.61
N ASN A 191 3.92 17.10 24.97
CA ASN A 191 4.63 17.27 26.26
C ASN A 191 6.14 17.46 26.11
N GLY A 192 6.67 17.60 24.88
CA GLY A 192 8.11 17.80 24.64
C GLY A 192 9.00 16.59 24.93
N ALA A 193 8.45 15.37 25.01
CA ALA A 193 9.20 14.13 25.29
C ALA A 193 10.12 14.21 26.52
N PHE A 194 9.60 14.74 27.63
CA PHE A 194 10.35 14.98 28.87
C PHE A 194 11.54 15.94 28.72
N MET A 195 11.62 16.68 27.60
CA MET A 195 12.61 17.72 27.41
C MET A 195 12.10 19.06 27.96
N ASN A 196 13.01 19.85 28.51
CA ASN A 196 12.73 21.20 29.00
C ASN A 196 12.65 22.23 27.86
N ASP A 197 13.39 22.00 26.77
CA ASP A 197 13.41 22.83 25.57
C ASP A 197 13.96 22.05 24.36
N ASP A 198 13.68 22.54 23.14
CA ASP A 198 14.02 21.88 21.87
C ASP A 198 15.54 21.74 21.62
N GLU A 199 16.36 22.53 22.30
CA GLU A 199 17.83 22.52 22.15
C GLU A 199 18.54 21.76 23.28
N GLN A 200 17.79 21.11 24.18
CA GLN A 200 18.35 20.50 25.37
C GLN A 200 19.46 19.48 25.05
N LEU A 201 19.34 18.73 23.95
CA LEU A 201 20.37 17.79 23.51
C LEU A 201 21.69 18.50 23.13
N LEU A 202 21.61 19.59 22.36
CA LEU A 202 22.78 20.36 21.93
C LEU A 202 23.47 21.03 23.12
N LYS A 203 22.68 21.60 24.04
CA LYS A 203 23.17 22.27 25.26
C LYS A 203 23.88 21.32 26.21
N ASN A 204 23.51 20.04 26.21
CA ASN A 204 24.06 19.01 27.11
C ASN A 204 25.00 18.01 26.40
N ALA A 205 25.45 18.32 25.19
CA ALA A 205 26.32 17.42 24.42
C ALA A 205 27.68 17.17 25.10
N ASP A 206 28.10 18.07 26.01
CA ASP A 206 29.27 17.92 26.85
C ASP A 206 29.21 16.65 27.72
N LYS A 207 28.02 16.20 28.12
CA LYS A 207 27.81 14.98 28.91
C LYS A 207 28.16 13.70 28.16
N ILE A 208 28.10 13.74 26.83
CA ILE A 208 28.41 12.59 25.96
C ILE A 208 29.72 12.76 25.19
N LYS A 209 30.48 13.83 25.44
CA LYS A 209 31.70 14.17 24.69
C LYS A 209 32.74 13.06 24.63
N ASP A 210 32.79 12.22 25.66
CA ASP A 210 33.76 11.13 25.80
C ASP A 210 33.27 9.80 25.25
N ILE A 211 31.99 9.71 24.89
CA ILE A 211 31.37 8.52 24.32
C ILE A 211 31.54 8.57 22.79
N PRO A 212 32.14 7.55 22.16
CA PRO A 212 32.18 7.46 20.71
C PRO A 212 30.78 7.25 20.13
N GLY A 213 30.47 7.89 19.01
CA GLY A 213 29.16 7.79 18.39
C GLY A 213 29.19 7.98 16.88
N VAL A 214 28.13 7.52 16.20
CA VAL A 214 27.93 7.73 14.77
C VAL A 214 26.52 8.27 14.55
N ILE A 215 26.44 9.38 13.80
CA ILE A 215 25.21 10.01 13.34
C ILE A 215 25.05 9.64 11.87
N VAL A 216 23.98 8.93 11.53
CA VAL A 216 23.65 8.57 10.14
C VAL A 216 22.42 9.37 9.72
N GLN A 217 22.57 10.19 8.69
CA GLN A 217 21.54 11.11 8.23
C GLN A 217 21.24 10.90 6.74
N GLY A 218 19.99 10.69 6.38
CA GLY A 218 19.59 10.70 4.97
C GLY A 218 19.60 12.11 4.40
N ARG A 219 20.08 12.25 3.16
CA ARG A 219 20.17 13.54 2.46
C ARG A 219 18.79 14.19 2.24
N TYR A 220 17.74 13.38 2.10
CA TYR A 220 16.38 13.83 1.80
C TYR A 220 15.42 13.69 2.98
N ASP A 221 15.94 13.63 4.21
CA ASP A 221 15.11 13.58 5.41
C ASP A 221 14.40 14.94 5.61
N VAL A 222 13.08 14.93 5.37
CA VAL A 222 12.21 16.10 5.53
C VAL A 222 11.65 16.23 6.95
N VAL A 223 11.74 15.17 7.76
CA VAL A 223 11.20 15.13 9.13
C VAL A 223 12.24 15.65 10.10
N CYS A 224 13.51 15.22 9.94
CA CYS A 224 14.65 15.69 10.70
C CYS A 224 15.64 16.39 9.76
N PRO A 225 15.66 17.74 9.72
CA PRO A 225 16.54 18.47 8.83
C PRO A 225 18.01 18.13 9.06
N ALA A 226 18.77 17.95 7.98
CA ALA A 226 20.22 17.69 8.01
C ALA A 226 21.01 18.70 8.87
N ARG A 227 20.48 19.92 9.01
CA ARG A 227 21.06 20.95 9.87
C ARG A 227 21.15 20.52 11.34
N SER A 228 20.13 19.82 11.87
CA SER A 228 20.13 19.37 13.26
C SER A 228 21.21 18.32 13.52
N ALA A 229 21.40 17.38 12.58
CA ALA A 229 22.49 16.40 12.64
C ALA A 229 23.87 17.07 12.57
N TRP A 230 24.02 18.08 11.71
CA TRP A 230 25.25 18.87 11.61
C TRP A 230 25.54 19.66 12.88
N ASP A 231 24.53 20.30 13.47
CA ASP A 231 24.71 21.08 14.69
C ASP A 231 25.07 20.19 15.88
N LEU A 232 24.50 18.98 15.97
CA LEU A 232 24.90 17.98 16.96
C LEU A 232 26.36 17.52 16.78
N HIS A 233 26.77 17.23 15.54
CA HIS A 233 28.14 16.83 15.23
C HIS A 233 29.18 17.88 15.68
N LYS A 234 28.89 19.18 15.54
CA LYS A 234 29.81 20.24 15.99
C LYS A 234 30.05 20.22 17.50
N VAL A 235 29.03 19.87 18.28
CA VAL A 235 29.09 19.92 19.75
C VAL A 235 29.43 18.58 20.38
N TRP A 236 29.52 17.51 19.59
CA TRP A 236 29.91 16.16 20.03
C TRP A 236 31.20 15.70 19.32
N PRO A 237 32.39 15.98 19.89
CA PRO A 237 33.68 15.80 19.19
C PRO A 237 34.00 14.36 18.77
N LYS A 238 33.50 13.36 19.49
CA LYS A 238 33.67 11.93 19.17
C LYS A 238 32.50 11.35 18.34
N GLY A 239 31.55 12.19 17.93
CA GLY A 239 30.46 11.82 17.04
C GLY A 239 30.87 11.97 15.58
N GLU A 240 30.86 10.89 14.81
CA GLU A 240 31.09 10.92 13.36
C GLU A 240 29.78 11.14 12.62
N LEU A 241 29.75 11.97 11.57
CA LEU A 241 28.53 12.24 10.78
C LEU A 241 28.64 11.66 9.37
N HIS A 242 27.68 10.81 9.00
CA HIS A 242 27.58 10.18 7.69
C HIS A 242 26.28 10.57 6.99
N PHE A 243 26.40 11.15 5.80
CA PHE A 243 25.27 11.40 4.93
C PHE A 243 25.04 10.25 3.95
N VAL A 244 23.79 9.79 3.86
CA VAL A 244 23.38 8.79 2.88
C VAL A 244 22.66 9.49 1.72
N ASP A 245 23.32 9.53 0.56
CA ASP A 245 22.87 10.29 -0.61
C ASP A 245 21.49 9.87 -1.13
N ALA A 246 21.16 8.58 -1.07
CA ALA A 246 19.93 8.01 -1.61
C ALA A 246 18.93 7.59 -0.52
N ALA A 247 18.87 8.34 0.59
CA ALA A 247 17.96 8.05 1.69
C ALA A 247 17.27 9.29 2.28
N GLY A 248 16.10 9.06 2.86
CA GLY A 248 15.31 10.00 3.65
C GLY A 248 15.43 9.72 5.15
N HIS A 249 14.29 9.54 5.82
CA HIS A 249 14.19 9.49 7.28
C HIS A 249 14.28 8.07 7.87
N SER A 250 13.94 7.05 7.10
CA SER A 250 13.62 5.74 7.65
C SER A 250 14.87 4.89 7.87
N ARG A 251 15.01 4.39 9.11
CA ARG A 251 16.05 3.39 9.45
C ARG A 251 15.99 2.13 8.60
N LYS A 252 14.88 1.86 7.90
CA LYS A 252 14.69 0.69 7.04
C LYS A 252 15.22 0.88 5.63
N GLU A 253 15.67 2.09 5.28
CA GLU A 253 16.21 2.36 3.95
C GLU A 253 17.58 1.68 3.79
N PRO A 254 17.85 1.00 2.65
CA PRO A 254 19.05 0.16 2.49
C PRO A 254 20.37 0.88 2.81
N GLY A 255 20.52 2.13 2.38
CA GLY A 255 21.73 2.92 2.64
C GLY A 255 21.90 3.30 4.11
N ILE A 256 20.79 3.59 4.81
CA ILE A 256 20.80 3.89 6.25
C ILE A 256 21.12 2.62 7.03
N ILE A 257 20.46 1.49 6.72
CA ILE A 257 20.76 0.19 7.34
C ILE A 257 22.25 -0.13 7.18
N HIS A 258 22.79 0.01 5.97
CA HIS A 258 24.18 -0.31 5.69
C HIS A 258 25.15 0.48 6.58
N GLN A 259 24.96 1.80 6.70
CA GLN A 259 25.80 2.64 7.57
C GLN A 259 25.62 2.32 9.06
N LEU A 260 24.39 2.05 9.50
CA LEU A 260 24.11 1.67 10.88
C LEU A 260 24.75 0.32 11.24
N VAL A 261 24.77 -0.65 10.33
CA VAL A 261 25.45 -1.94 10.54
C VAL A 261 26.96 -1.73 10.66
N ILE A 262 27.58 -0.97 9.74
CA ILE A 262 29.01 -0.62 9.82
C ILE A 262 29.34 0.05 11.16
N ALA A 263 28.53 1.02 11.58
CA ALA A 263 28.72 1.72 12.84
C ALA A 263 28.61 0.77 14.06
N THR A 264 27.63 -0.13 14.03
CA THR A 264 27.43 -1.12 15.11
C THR A 264 28.59 -2.11 15.16
N ASP A 265 29.05 -2.62 14.01
CA ASP A 265 30.19 -3.53 13.93
C ASP A 265 31.48 -2.88 14.43
N LYS A 266 31.69 -1.59 14.14
CA LYS A 266 32.83 -0.81 14.65
C LYS A 266 32.86 -0.74 16.18
N PHE A 267 31.69 -0.72 16.83
CA PHE A 267 31.57 -0.61 18.28
C PHE A 267 31.39 -1.95 19.00
N ARG A 268 31.36 -3.06 18.27
CA ARG A 268 31.13 -4.39 18.84
C ARG A 268 32.15 -4.78 19.90
N ASP A 269 33.39 -4.33 19.73
CA ASP A 269 34.54 -4.76 20.52
C ASP A 269 35.07 -3.63 21.45
N LEU A 270 34.29 -2.56 21.66
CA LEU A 270 34.59 -1.44 22.57
C LEU A 270 34.25 -1.72 24.03
#